data_AF-A0A2U1PVJ5-F1
#
_entry.id   AF-A0A2U1PVJ5-F1
#
_cell.length_a   1.000
_cell.length_b   1.000
_cell.length_c   1.000
_cell.angle_alpha   90.00
_cell.angle_beta   90.00
_cell.angle_gamma   90.00
#
_symmetry.space_group_name_H-M   'P 1'
#
loop_
_entity.id
_entity.type
_entity.pdbx_description
1 polymer ?
#
loop_
_entity_poly.entity_id
_entity_poly.type
_entity_poly.pdbx_seq_one_letter_code
_entity_poly.pdbx_strand_id
1 'polypeptide(L)'
;MVERSLCMRELEFSLNMSVPMSNLASNLNVSKLCLGTMTFGEQNSLSQSFNILDKAFDSGINFFDSAEMYPVPQRAETHGRSEEYFGRWVKERKIPRDRVVFATKVSGPSGQMTWIRGGPTSLDGSNIQEAIDNSLLRAQTDYIDLYQLHWPDRYVPMFGETDYDPARQYSSVSFDEQLDALGRAVDAGKIRFIGVSNETPYGVMKFLQAAEKNPAYPRIVSVQNLYNLLCRTFDSGLAECCHLEGVSLLAYSPLAMGLLSGKYLLPDGGADDARLNLFKGRYSEGESRYNLSNETIREATKAYISIAERYGIHPVSLAIAFVLQHPLVSSAIFGATKLWQLEQVVNACDLKLSPEIIVDIDEVHSRFPNPCS
;
A
#
# COMPACT_ATOMS: atom_id res chain seq x y z
N MET A 1 -51.99 -34.74 12.58
CA MET A 1 -52.10 -33.41 11.94
C MET A 1 -51.46 -32.41 12.89
N VAL A 2 -50.12 -32.31 12.83
CA VAL A 2 -49.30 -31.35 13.58
C VAL A 2 -48.18 -30.95 12.64
N GLU A 3 -48.30 -29.71 12.18
CA GLU A 3 -47.28 -28.73 11.81
C GLU A 3 -46.06 -29.16 10.97
N ARG A 4 -46.17 -28.81 9.69
CA ARG A 4 -45.08 -28.29 8.86
C ARG A 4 -44.48 -27.03 9.51
N SER A 5 -43.16 -26.97 9.68
CA SER A 5 -42.32 -25.77 9.47
C SER A 5 -40.96 -25.95 10.14
N LEU A 6 -40.07 -26.67 9.47
CA LEU A 6 -38.62 -26.70 9.76
C LEU A 6 -37.89 -26.74 8.41
N CYS A 7 -38.15 -25.72 7.61
CA CYS A 7 -37.39 -25.38 6.41
C CYS A 7 -37.58 -23.87 6.25
N MET A 8 -36.49 -23.11 6.04
CA MET A 8 -36.37 -21.64 6.05
C MET A 8 -35.83 -21.03 7.35
N ARG A 9 -34.57 -21.36 7.70
CA ARG A 9 -33.65 -20.43 8.40
C ARG A 9 -32.22 -20.51 7.84
N GLU A 10 -32.12 -20.69 6.53
CA GLU A 10 -30.98 -20.20 5.75
C GLU A 10 -31.53 -19.01 4.96
N LEU A 11 -31.64 -17.87 5.62
CA LEU A 11 -31.93 -16.61 4.95
C LEU A 11 -30.58 -16.01 4.57
N GLU A 12 -30.27 -16.16 3.29
CA GLU A 12 -29.28 -15.43 2.52
C GLU A 12 -29.15 -13.98 3.01
N PHE A 13 -28.05 -13.69 3.69
CA PHE A 13 -27.45 -12.35 3.71
C PHE A 13 -26.15 -12.40 2.91
N SER A 14 -26.23 -12.81 1.64
CA SER A 14 -25.23 -12.44 0.64
C SER A 14 -25.78 -11.26 -0.14
N LEU A 15 -25.85 -10.09 0.50
CA LEU A 15 -25.62 -8.88 -0.27
C LEU A 15 -24.20 -9.04 -0.79
N ASN A 16 -24.05 -9.33 -2.08
CA ASN A 16 -22.78 -9.20 -2.78
C ASN A 16 -22.39 -7.72 -2.73
N MET A 17 -21.81 -7.31 -1.61
CA MET A 17 -21.29 -5.96 -1.43
C MET A 17 -19.97 -5.91 -2.18
N SER A 18 -20.02 -5.39 -3.40
CA SER A 18 -18.83 -5.15 -4.20
C SER A 18 -18.05 -3.98 -3.61
N VAL A 19 -16.74 -4.14 -3.40
CA VAL A 19 -15.86 -3.05 -2.99
C VAL A 19 -16.05 -1.84 -3.93
N PRO A 20 -16.24 -0.61 -3.40
CA PRO A 20 -16.45 0.58 -4.22
C PRO A 20 -15.27 0.84 -5.16
N MET A 21 -15.54 1.47 -6.30
CA MET A 21 -14.53 1.81 -7.31
C MET A 21 -14.14 3.30 -7.24
N SER A 22 -12.93 3.61 -7.69
CA SER A 22 -12.38 4.96 -7.86
C SER A 22 -11.70 5.07 -9.23
N ASN A 23 -11.83 6.22 -9.88
CA ASN A 23 -11.04 6.52 -11.07
C ASN A 23 -9.65 7.00 -10.61
N LEU A 24 -8.61 6.18 -10.79
CA LEU A 24 -7.24 6.58 -10.47
C LEU A 24 -6.65 7.51 -11.53
N ALA A 25 -6.97 7.23 -12.79
CA ALA A 25 -6.66 8.05 -13.95
C ALA A 25 -7.75 7.85 -15.01
N SER A 26 -7.72 8.65 -16.08
CA SER A 26 -8.59 8.42 -17.24
C SER A 26 -8.36 7.00 -17.78
N ASN A 27 -9.43 6.21 -17.90
CA ASN A 27 -9.39 4.79 -18.30
C ASN A 27 -8.64 3.84 -17.35
N LEU A 28 -8.46 4.22 -16.08
CA LEU A 28 -7.93 3.35 -15.03
C LEU A 28 -8.84 3.39 -13.78
N ASN A 29 -9.79 2.45 -13.72
CA ASN A 29 -10.66 2.25 -12.58
C ASN A 29 -10.08 1.21 -11.62
N VAL A 30 -9.92 1.60 -10.36
CA VAL A 30 -9.38 0.76 -9.28
C VAL A 30 -10.39 0.61 -8.17
N SER A 31 -10.41 -0.54 -7.50
CA SER A 31 -11.15 -0.70 -6.25
C SER A 31 -10.57 0.23 -5.17
N LYS A 32 -11.43 0.77 -4.30
CA LYS A 32 -11.07 1.60 -3.14
C LYS A 32 -10.19 0.85 -2.12
N LEU A 33 -10.19 -0.48 -2.18
CA LEU A 33 -9.22 -1.32 -1.49
C LEU A 33 -8.26 -1.92 -2.52
N CYS A 34 -6.97 -1.90 -2.19
CA CYS A 34 -5.91 -2.56 -2.95
C CYS A 34 -5.26 -3.62 -2.06
N LEU A 35 -5.14 -4.84 -2.57
CA LEU A 35 -4.45 -5.90 -1.84
C LEU A 35 -2.94 -5.76 -2.08
N GLY A 36 -2.23 -5.32 -1.05
CA GLY A 36 -0.77 -5.35 -1.00
C GLY A 36 -0.23 -6.75 -0.75
N THR A 37 0.81 -7.14 -1.47
CA THR A 37 1.30 -8.53 -1.54
C THR A 37 2.61 -8.76 -0.80
N MET A 38 3.11 -7.79 -0.03
CA MET A 38 4.46 -7.84 0.55
C MET A 38 4.71 -9.01 1.54
N THR A 39 3.69 -9.76 1.95
CA THR A 39 3.84 -10.96 2.79
C THR A 39 3.95 -12.26 1.99
N PHE A 40 3.71 -12.22 0.67
CA PHE A 40 3.57 -13.39 -0.20
C PHE A 40 4.94 -13.91 -0.62
N GLY A 41 5.25 -15.15 -0.24
CA GLY A 41 6.58 -15.75 -0.39
C GLY A 41 7.43 -15.72 0.87
N GLU A 42 6.92 -15.12 1.96
CA GLU A 42 7.51 -15.09 3.31
C GLU A 42 6.53 -15.60 4.36
N GLN A 43 5.65 -14.74 4.91
CA GLN A 43 4.64 -15.18 5.91
C GLN A 43 3.55 -16.03 5.28
N ASN A 44 3.27 -15.82 4.00
CA ASN A 44 2.29 -16.58 3.25
C ASN A 44 2.99 -17.47 2.22
N SER A 45 2.73 -18.77 2.32
CA SER A 45 3.04 -19.74 1.26
C SER A 45 2.21 -19.46 0.00
N LEU A 46 2.62 -20.03 -1.14
CA LEU A 46 1.91 -19.90 -2.41
C LEU A 46 0.41 -20.22 -2.30
N SER A 47 0.05 -21.34 -1.66
CA SER A 47 -1.35 -21.75 -1.54
C SER A 47 -2.16 -20.78 -0.67
N GLN A 48 -1.56 -20.24 0.40
CA GLN A 48 -2.20 -19.22 1.24
C GLN A 48 -2.38 -17.91 0.47
N SER A 49 -1.36 -17.48 -0.29
CA SER A 49 -1.44 -16.30 -1.15
C SER A 49 -2.53 -16.44 -2.20
N PHE A 50 -2.66 -17.60 -2.84
CA PHE A 50 -3.73 -17.88 -3.80
C PHE A 50 -5.10 -17.76 -3.17
N ASN A 51 -5.32 -18.34 -1.99
CA ASN A 51 -6.60 -18.25 -1.31
C ASN A 51 -6.97 -16.80 -0.96
N ILE A 52 -5.99 -15.98 -0.56
CA ILE A 52 -6.20 -14.55 -0.24
C ILE A 52 -6.51 -13.77 -1.53
N LEU A 53 -5.80 -14.03 -2.63
CA LEU A 53 -6.03 -13.41 -3.93
C LEU A 53 -7.41 -13.78 -4.50
N ASP A 54 -7.77 -15.07 -4.44
CA ASP A 54 -9.09 -15.59 -4.83
C ASP A 54 -10.20 -14.83 -4.07
N LYS A 55 -10.11 -14.79 -2.73
CA LYS A 55 -11.10 -14.09 -1.90
C LYS A 55 -11.15 -12.58 -2.17
N ALA A 56 -10.02 -11.92 -2.39
CA ALA A 56 -9.99 -10.50 -2.72
C ALA A 56 -10.70 -10.21 -4.04
N PHE A 57 -10.37 -10.98 -5.07
CA PHE A 57 -10.99 -10.86 -6.38
C PHE A 57 -12.50 -11.13 -6.34
N ASP A 58 -12.92 -12.18 -5.61
CA ASP A 58 -14.34 -12.51 -5.42
C ASP A 58 -15.11 -11.44 -4.64
N SER A 59 -14.44 -10.68 -3.76
CA SER A 59 -15.01 -9.52 -3.07
C SER A 59 -15.08 -8.25 -3.93
N GLY A 60 -14.64 -8.31 -5.19
CA GLY A 60 -14.66 -7.17 -6.13
C GLY A 60 -13.41 -6.30 -6.09
N ILE A 61 -12.34 -6.74 -5.42
CA ILE A 61 -11.04 -6.04 -5.48
C ILE A 61 -10.40 -6.36 -6.84
N ASN A 62 -10.12 -5.33 -7.62
CA ASN A 62 -9.40 -5.47 -8.89
C ASN A 62 -7.95 -4.99 -8.79
N PHE A 63 -7.57 -4.30 -7.71
CA PHE A 63 -6.28 -3.63 -7.60
C PHE A 63 -5.32 -4.39 -6.68
N PHE A 64 -4.15 -4.75 -7.22
CA PHE A 64 -3.13 -5.54 -6.53
C PHE A 64 -1.77 -4.85 -6.63
N ASP A 65 -1.11 -4.69 -5.48
CA ASP A 65 0.17 -3.97 -5.37
C ASP A 65 1.29 -4.93 -4.93
N SER A 66 2.38 -4.92 -5.69
CA SER A 66 3.62 -5.66 -5.44
C SER A 66 4.84 -4.74 -5.55
N ALA A 67 6.04 -5.29 -5.47
CA ALA A 67 7.31 -4.64 -5.79
C ALA A 67 8.34 -5.71 -6.13
N GLU A 68 9.35 -5.38 -6.91
CA GLU A 68 10.43 -6.34 -7.22
C GLU A 68 11.12 -6.87 -5.96
N MET A 69 11.26 -6.01 -4.95
CA MET A 69 11.93 -6.33 -3.69
C MET A 69 11.13 -7.25 -2.77
N TYR A 70 9.83 -7.42 -3.02
CA TYR A 70 8.96 -8.16 -2.12
C TYR A 70 9.22 -9.67 -2.21
N PRO A 71 9.05 -10.40 -1.08
CA PRO A 71 8.37 -10.00 0.16
C PRO A 71 9.25 -9.29 1.21
N VAL A 72 8.64 -8.89 2.32
CA VAL A 72 9.33 -8.33 3.51
C VAL A 72 9.28 -9.29 4.71
N PRO A 73 10.32 -9.31 5.58
CA PRO A 73 11.58 -8.57 5.50
C PRO A 73 12.42 -8.98 4.29
N GLN A 74 13.14 -8.03 3.69
CA GLN A 74 13.81 -8.23 2.42
C GLN A 74 15.06 -9.10 2.56
N ARG A 75 15.24 -10.07 1.66
CA ARG A 75 16.45 -10.90 1.57
C ARG A 75 16.61 -11.53 0.18
N ALA A 76 17.84 -11.97 -0.11
CA ALA A 76 18.20 -12.52 -1.42
C ALA A 76 17.38 -13.76 -1.81
N GLU A 77 17.05 -14.62 -0.85
CA GLU A 77 16.40 -15.91 -1.10
C GLU A 77 14.93 -15.78 -1.52
N THR A 78 14.29 -14.66 -1.18
CA THR A 78 12.85 -14.47 -1.34
C THR A 78 12.48 -13.34 -2.29
N HIS A 79 13.41 -12.45 -2.64
CA HIS A 79 13.23 -11.37 -3.60
C HIS A 79 12.48 -11.80 -4.87
N GLY A 80 11.48 -11.01 -5.29
CA GLY A 80 10.68 -11.22 -6.49
C GLY A 80 9.51 -12.20 -6.33
N ARG A 81 9.45 -12.99 -5.24
CA ARG A 81 8.42 -14.03 -5.07
C ARG A 81 7.00 -13.49 -5.05
N SER A 82 6.78 -12.27 -4.54
CA SER A 82 5.42 -11.71 -4.51
C SER A 82 4.87 -11.46 -5.92
N GLU A 83 5.71 -10.99 -6.86
CA GLU A 83 5.34 -10.86 -8.28
C GLU A 83 5.16 -12.23 -8.95
N GLU A 84 6.04 -13.18 -8.67
CA GLU A 84 5.90 -14.56 -9.16
C GLU A 84 4.58 -15.20 -8.71
N TYR A 85 4.20 -15.00 -7.44
CA TYR A 85 2.99 -15.56 -6.88
C TYR A 85 1.75 -14.92 -7.51
N PHE A 86 1.77 -13.59 -7.72
CA PHE A 86 0.69 -12.90 -8.44
C PHE A 86 0.55 -13.41 -9.88
N GLY A 87 1.66 -13.48 -10.64
CA GLY A 87 1.65 -13.94 -12.02
C GLY A 87 1.14 -15.39 -12.17
N ARG A 88 1.62 -16.27 -11.28
CA ARG A 88 1.14 -17.65 -11.21
C ARG A 88 -0.34 -17.73 -10.85
N TRP A 89 -0.82 -16.89 -9.93
CA TRP A 89 -2.24 -16.85 -9.59
C TRP A 89 -3.08 -16.48 -10.80
N VAL A 90 -2.75 -15.39 -11.52
CA VAL A 90 -3.46 -14.96 -12.73
C VAL A 90 -3.53 -16.10 -13.75
N LYS A 91 -2.40 -16.77 -14.00
CA LYS A 91 -2.29 -17.86 -14.98
C LYS A 91 -3.04 -19.13 -14.54
N GLU A 92 -2.78 -19.61 -13.33
CA GLU A 92 -3.32 -20.89 -12.83
C GLU A 92 -4.82 -20.81 -12.55
N ARG A 93 -5.32 -19.66 -12.09
CA ARG A 93 -6.76 -19.39 -11.90
C ARG A 93 -7.46 -18.90 -13.15
N LYS A 94 -6.73 -18.66 -14.24
CA LYS A 94 -7.25 -18.13 -15.52
C LYS A 94 -8.01 -16.81 -15.34
N ILE A 95 -7.46 -15.93 -14.50
CA ILE A 95 -8.02 -14.59 -14.29
C ILE A 95 -7.83 -13.79 -15.58
N PRO A 96 -8.89 -13.21 -16.17
CA PRO A 96 -8.73 -12.34 -17.31
C PRO A 96 -7.86 -11.13 -16.94
N ARG A 97 -6.77 -10.91 -17.68
CA ARG A 97 -5.76 -9.89 -17.35
C ARG A 97 -6.33 -8.47 -17.37
N ASP A 98 -7.35 -8.22 -18.19
CA ASP A 98 -8.08 -6.95 -18.28
C ASP A 98 -9.04 -6.70 -17.08
N ARG A 99 -9.29 -7.71 -16.25
CA ARG A 99 -10.09 -7.58 -15.02
C ARG A 99 -9.26 -7.25 -13.77
N VAL A 100 -7.94 -7.19 -13.89
CA VAL A 100 -7.04 -6.86 -12.79
C VAL A 100 -6.19 -5.65 -13.14
N VAL A 101 -5.99 -4.79 -12.15
CA VAL A 101 -5.02 -3.71 -12.18
C VAL A 101 -3.82 -4.18 -11.37
N PHE A 102 -2.71 -4.43 -12.05
CA PHE A 102 -1.45 -4.81 -11.41
C PHE A 102 -0.54 -3.60 -11.29
N ALA A 103 -0.19 -3.26 -10.05
CA ALA A 103 0.87 -2.31 -9.74
C ALA A 103 2.11 -3.01 -9.20
N THR A 104 3.27 -2.59 -9.69
CA THR A 104 4.55 -2.98 -9.10
C THR A 104 5.54 -1.81 -9.13
N LYS A 105 6.73 -2.01 -8.54
CA LYS A 105 7.67 -0.94 -8.25
C LYS A 105 9.11 -1.33 -8.52
N VAL A 106 9.88 -0.36 -9.01
CA VAL A 106 11.35 -0.40 -9.03
C VAL A 106 11.89 0.18 -7.73
N SER A 107 12.82 -0.54 -7.12
CA SER A 107 13.53 -0.10 -5.92
C SER A 107 14.43 1.08 -6.26
N GLY A 108 14.38 2.14 -5.43
CA GLY A 108 15.37 3.21 -5.51
C GLY A 108 16.74 2.77 -5.00
N PRO A 109 17.70 3.71 -4.88
CA PRO A 109 19.06 3.41 -4.44
C PRO A 109 19.11 2.67 -3.09
N SER A 110 19.87 1.59 -3.01
CA SER A 110 20.10 0.84 -1.77
C SER A 110 21.45 0.11 -1.79
N GLY A 111 22.34 0.49 -0.89
CA GLY A 111 23.61 -0.22 -0.68
C GLY A 111 23.48 -1.55 0.08
N GLN A 112 22.29 -1.87 0.61
CA GLN A 112 22.06 -3.07 1.43
C GLN A 112 21.48 -4.23 0.63
N MET A 113 20.73 -3.94 -0.45
CA MET A 113 20.00 -4.94 -1.24
C MET A 113 20.83 -5.41 -2.44
N THR A 114 22.04 -5.92 -2.18
CA THR A 114 23.03 -6.29 -3.23
C THR A 114 22.55 -7.38 -4.21
N TRP A 115 21.51 -8.13 -3.85
CA TRP A 115 20.87 -9.14 -4.71
C TRP A 115 19.93 -8.56 -5.76
N ILE A 116 19.56 -7.28 -5.68
CA ILE A 116 18.73 -6.58 -6.67
C ILE A 116 19.67 -5.81 -7.60
N ARG A 117 19.92 -6.31 -8.81
CA ARG A 117 20.81 -5.68 -9.81
C ARG A 117 22.19 -5.27 -9.26
N GLY A 118 22.76 -6.07 -8.34
CA GLY A 118 24.06 -5.76 -7.72
C GLY A 118 24.00 -4.73 -6.57
N GLY A 119 22.80 -4.37 -6.12
CA GLY A 119 22.53 -3.23 -5.25
C GLY A 119 22.06 -2.09 -6.13
N PRO A 120 20.75 -1.77 -6.17
CA PRO A 120 20.25 -0.77 -7.10
C PRO A 120 20.95 0.54 -6.74
N THR A 121 21.77 1.05 -7.66
CA THR A 121 22.63 2.21 -7.41
C THR A 121 21.90 3.52 -7.62
N SER A 122 20.88 3.47 -8.48
CA SER A 122 20.23 4.62 -9.10
C SER A 122 18.91 4.19 -9.75
N LEU A 123 18.02 5.16 -9.97
CA LEU A 123 16.87 5.09 -10.87
C LEU A 123 17.23 5.64 -12.26
N ASP A 124 18.40 5.26 -12.79
CA ASP A 124 18.78 5.60 -14.15
C ASP A 124 18.00 4.76 -15.18
N GLY A 125 18.11 5.13 -16.45
CA GLY A 125 17.35 4.47 -17.50
C GLY A 125 17.65 2.97 -17.65
N SER A 126 18.88 2.52 -17.36
CA SER A 126 19.24 1.11 -17.46
C SER A 126 18.64 0.29 -16.31
N ASN A 127 18.71 0.81 -15.08
CA ASN A 127 18.13 0.20 -13.89
C ASN A 127 16.61 0.11 -13.99
N ILE A 128 15.94 1.18 -14.43
CA ILE A 128 14.48 1.19 -14.63
C ILE A 128 14.08 0.16 -15.69
N GLN A 129 14.77 0.14 -16.83
CA GLN A 129 14.45 -0.79 -17.91
C GLN A 129 14.61 -2.25 -17.49
N GLU A 130 15.74 -2.60 -16.86
CA GLU A 130 16.00 -3.96 -16.39
C GLU A 130 14.99 -4.37 -15.30
N ALA A 131 14.62 -3.45 -14.40
CA ALA A 131 13.61 -3.72 -13.37
C ALA A 131 12.23 -4.02 -13.96
N ILE A 132 11.79 -3.26 -14.97
CA ILE A 132 10.52 -3.49 -15.68
C ILE A 132 10.53 -4.86 -16.35
N ASP A 133 11.58 -5.18 -17.10
CA ASP A 133 11.67 -6.44 -17.85
C ASP A 133 11.66 -7.66 -16.92
N ASN A 134 12.38 -7.57 -15.81
CA ASN A 134 12.39 -8.62 -14.80
C ASN A 134 11.04 -8.75 -14.06
N SER A 135 10.34 -7.64 -13.82
CA SER A 135 9.03 -7.65 -13.17
C SER A 135 7.97 -8.28 -14.07
N LEU A 136 7.97 -7.95 -15.37
CA LEU A 136 7.10 -8.56 -16.38
C LEU A 136 7.35 -10.07 -16.49
N LEU A 137 8.61 -10.48 -16.50
CA LEU A 137 9.00 -11.90 -16.53
C LEU A 137 8.46 -12.67 -15.31
N ARG A 138 8.66 -12.14 -14.10
CA ARG A 138 8.16 -12.77 -12.86
C ARG A 138 6.64 -12.80 -12.82
N ALA A 139 5.98 -11.70 -13.17
CA ALA A 139 4.53 -11.59 -13.18
C ALA A 139 3.85 -12.30 -14.37
N GLN A 140 4.62 -12.84 -15.32
CA GLN A 140 4.11 -13.60 -16.48
C GLN A 140 3.04 -12.82 -17.28
N THR A 141 3.28 -11.52 -17.49
CA THR A 141 2.38 -10.59 -18.18
C THR A 141 3.16 -9.71 -19.14
N ASP A 142 2.53 -9.27 -20.22
CA ASP A 142 3.17 -8.40 -21.22
C ASP A 142 3.14 -6.91 -20.83
N TYR A 143 2.28 -6.55 -19.87
CA TYR A 143 2.15 -5.18 -19.39
C TYR A 143 1.85 -5.08 -17.89
N ILE A 144 2.24 -3.94 -17.31
CA ILE A 144 1.91 -3.50 -15.95
C ILE A 144 0.95 -2.30 -16.05
N ASP A 145 -0.12 -2.26 -15.25
CA ASP A 145 -1.07 -1.15 -15.31
C ASP A 145 -0.51 0.11 -14.69
N LEU A 146 0.15 -0.01 -13.52
CA LEU A 146 0.78 1.11 -12.84
C LEU A 146 2.19 0.73 -12.39
N TYR A 147 3.20 1.40 -12.95
CA TYR A 147 4.59 1.22 -12.51
C TYR A 147 5.03 2.37 -11.63
N GLN A 148 5.63 2.06 -10.48
CA GLN A 148 5.96 3.07 -9.48
C GLN A 148 7.45 3.10 -9.18
N LEU A 149 7.98 4.31 -8.96
CA LEU A 149 9.29 4.47 -8.32
C LEU A 149 9.12 4.28 -6.81
N HIS A 150 9.70 3.24 -6.23
CA HIS A 150 9.38 2.79 -4.86
C HIS A 150 9.83 3.78 -3.78
N TRP A 151 10.99 4.40 -3.98
CA TRP A 151 11.43 5.57 -3.22
C TRP A 151 12.32 6.45 -4.11
N PRO A 152 12.47 7.75 -3.76
CA PRO A 152 13.23 8.67 -4.59
C PRO A 152 14.68 8.24 -4.79
N ASP A 153 15.23 8.57 -5.96
CA ASP A 153 16.67 8.47 -6.21
C ASP A 153 17.47 9.42 -5.32
N ARG A 154 16.94 10.62 -5.10
CA ARG A 154 17.56 11.64 -4.26
C ARG A 154 17.42 11.31 -2.77
N TYR A 155 18.28 11.93 -1.96
CA TYR A 155 18.10 11.95 -0.51
C TYR A 155 16.75 12.59 -0.14
N VAL A 156 15.95 11.83 0.60
CA VAL A 156 14.81 12.29 1.40
C VAL A 156 14.86 11.54 2.75
N PRO A 157 14.42 12.14 3.86
CA PRO A 157 14.23 11.43 5.12
C PRO A 157 13.25 10.28 4.92
N MET A 158 13.63 9.09 5.36
CA MET A 158 12.83 7.88 5.20
C MET A 158 12.95 6.98 6.42
N PHE A 159 12.03 6.02 6.53
CA PHE A 159 12.13 4.89 7.46
C PHE A 159 12.25 5.27 8.96
N GLY A 160 11.54 6.34 9.36
CA GLY A 160 11.50 6.86 10.73
C GLY A 160 12.30 8.14 10.94
N GLU A 161 13.00 8.61 9.91
CA GLU A 161 13.56 9.96 9.86
C GLU A 161 12.52 10.95 9.31
N THR A 162 12.38 12.10 9.98
CA THR A 162 11.43 13.16 9.58
C THR A 162 12.11 14.39 8.99
N ASP A 163 13.33 14.69 9.45
CA ASP A 163 13.96 15.98 9.22
C ASP A 163 14.90 15.93 8.02
N TYR A 164 14.69 16.84 7.06
CA TYR A 164 15.57 16.99 5.91
C TYR A 164 16.90 17.62 6.33
N ASP A 165 18.00 16.92 6.04
CA ASP A 165 19.37 17.39 6.27
C ASP A 165 20.05 17.69 4.92
N PRO A 166 20.30 18.96 4.56
CA PRO A 166 20.96 19.31 3.32
C PRO A 166 22.39 18.76 3.22
N ALA A 167 23.06 18.44 4.33
CA ALA A 167 24.40 17.87 4.32
C ALA A 167 24.45 16.42 3.82
N ARG A 168 23.30 15.71 3.80
CA ARG A 168 23.17 14.34 3.29
C ARG A 168 22.83 14.27 1.80
N GLN A 169 22.70 15.43 1.13
CA GLN A 169 22.44 15.46 -0.29
C GLN A 169 23.58 14.84 -1.09
N TYR A 170 23.23 14.02 -2.08
CA TYR A 170 24.15 13.43 -3.04
C TYR A 170 23.68 13.68 -4.48
N SER A 171 24.57 13.45 -5.45
CA SER A 171 24.21 13.52 -6.86
C SER A 171 23.23 12.40 -7.19
N SER A 172 22.06 12.79 -7.69
CA SER A 172 20.96 11.89 -8.03
C SER A 172 20.63 11.97 -9.50
N VAL A 173 20.00 10.91 -10.02
CA VAL A 173 19.42 10.86 -11.35
C VAL A 173 18.34 11.93 -11.47
N SER A 174 18.39 12.70 -12.54
CA SER A 174 17.42 13.78 -12.77
C SER A 174 15.99 13.25 -12.95
N PHE A 175 14.99 14.08 -12.66
CA PHE A 175 13.59 13.77 -12.93
C PHE A 175 13.35 13.51 -14.42
N ASP A 176 13.99 14.30 -15.29
CA ASP A 176 13.93 14.16 -16.75
C ASP A 176 14.41 12.79 -17.23
N GLU A 177 15.56 12.30 -16.71
CA GLU A 177 16.09 10.99 -17.08
C GLU A 177 15.20 9.83 -16.59
N GLN A 178 14.68 9.95 -15.36
CA GLN A 178 13.71 8.98 -14.82
C GLN A 178 12.44 8.93 -15.69
N LEU A 179 11.91 10.09 -16.09
CA LEU A 179 10.72 10.20 -16.93
C LEU A 179 10.97 9.75 -18.37
N ASP A 180 12.15 9.99 -18.93
CA ASP A 180 12.54 9.49 -20.25
C ASP A 180 12.50 7.95 -20.29
N ALA A 181 13.08 7.30 -19.27
CA ALA A 181 13.09 5.85 -19.18
C ALA A 181 11.67 5.26 -19.03
N LEU A 182 10.86 5.89 -18.18
CA LEU A 182 9.45 5.52 -17.99
C LEU A 182 8.62 5.77 -19.26
N GLY A 183 8.84 6.88 -19.96
CA GLY A 183 8.19 7.22 -21.22
C GLY A 183 8.48 6.19 -22.32
N ARG A 184 9.75 5.79 -22.47
CA ARG A 184 10.13 4.71 -23.39
C ARG A 184 9.43 3.38 -23.07
N ALA A 185 9.21 3.07 -21.79
CA ALA A 185 8.47 1.87 -21.39
C ALA A 185 6.96 1.97 -21.66
N VAL A 186 6.38 3.17 -21.53
CA VAL A 186 5.00 3.46 -21.94
C VAL A 186 4.84 3.29 -23.45
N ASP A 187 5.73 3.88 -24.24
CA ASP A 187 5.71 3.78 -25.71
C ASP A 187 5.88 2.34 -26.19
N ALA A 188 6.68 1.54 -25.48
CA ALA A 188 6.85 0.11 -25.74
C ALA A 188 5.65 -0.75 -25.28
N GLY A 189 4.64 -0.17 -24.63
CA GLY A 189 3.47 -0.88 -24.12
C GLY A 189 3.72 -1.75 -22.89
N LYS A 190 4.91 -1.66 -22.28
CA LYS A 190 5.31 -2.44 -21.10
C LYS A 190 4.62 -1.97 -19.83
N ILE A 191 4.35 -0.67 -19.73
CA ILE A 191 3.66 -0.04 -18.60
C ILE A 191 2.57 0.90 -19.13
N ARG A 192 1.44 1.03 -18.44
CA ARG A 192 0.33 1.90 -18.89
C ARG A 192 0.32 3.27 -18.21
N PHE A 193 0.56 3.29 -16.92
CA PHE A 193 0.59 4.50 -16.10
C PHE A 193 1.80 4.50 -15.17
N ILE A 194 2.20 5.67 -14.71
CA ILE A 194 3.30 5.82 -13.76
C ILE A 194 2.85 6.49 -12.46
N GLY A 195 3.49 6.09 -11.37
CA GLY A 195 3.33 6.69 -10.06
C GLY A 195 4.66 6.81 -9.33
N VAL A 196 4.62 7.46 -8.18
CA VAL A 196 5.78 7.59 -7.27
C VAL A 196 5.39 7.10 -5.89
N SER A 197 6.37 6.75 -5.07
CA SER A 197 6.14 6.25 -3.71
C SER A 197 7.17 6.84 -2.76
N ASN A 198 6.78 7.02 -1.50
CA ASN A 198 7.59 7.68 -0.48
C ASN A 198 8.14 9.05 -0.94
N GLU A 199 7.35 9.77 -1.72
CA GLU A 199 7.73 11.07 -2.28
C GLU A 199 7.30 12.22 -1.36
N THR A 200 7.87 13.39 -1.62
CA THR A 200 7.60 14.66 -0.95
C THR A 200 6.93 15.64 -1.93
N PRO A 201 6.34 16.75 -1.44
CA PRO A 201 5.73 17.76 -2.30
C PRO A 201 6.69 18.28 -3.38
N TYR A 202 7.97 18.45 -3.02
CA TYR A 202 9.01 18.86 -3.96
C TYR A 202 9.13 17.87 -5.13
N GLY A 203 9.25 16.57 -4.85
CA GLY A 203 9.45 15.57 -5.89
C GLY A 203 8.22 15.42 -6.78
N VAL A 204 7.03 15.37 -6.20
CA VAL A 204 5.75 15.35 -6.96
C VAL A 204 5.70 16.53 -7.92
N MET A 205 5.91 17.77 -7.45
CA MET A 205 5.87 18.95 -8.31
C MET A 205 6.98 18.94 -9.37
N LYS A 206 8.16 18.38 -9.08
CA LYS A 206 9.26 18.29 -10.04
C LYS A 206 8.99 17.29 -11.16
N PHE A 207 8.40 16.14 -10.86
CA PHE A 207 7.95 15.20 -11.88
C PHE A 207 6.92 15.83 -12.81
N LEU A 208 5.93 16.54 -12.25
CA LEU A 208 4.90 17.22 -13.04
C LEU A 208 5.48 18.32 -13.93
N GLN A 209 6.34 19.18 -13.38
CA GLN A 209 7.04 20.23 -14.14
C GLN A 209 7.93 19.67 -15.25
N ALA A 210 8.57 18.52 -15.04
CA ALA A 210 9.36 17.87 -16.08
C ALA A 210 8.46 17.30 -17.18
N ALA A 211 7.35 16.64 -16.82
CA ALA A 211 6.37 16.13 -17.78
C ALA A 211 5.76 17.23 -18.67
N GLU A 212 5.55 18.43 -18.13
CA GLU A 212 5.05 19.58 -18.91
C GLU A 212 6.04 20.09 -19.97
N LYS A 213 7.34 19.89 -19.76
CA LYS A 213 8.38 20.39 -20.67
C LYS A 213 8.60 19.51 -21.89
N ASN A 214 8.26 18.23 -21.80
CA ASN A 214 8.50 17.25 -22.86
C ASN A 214 7.28 16.34 -23.03
N PRO A 215 6.56 16.40 -24.17
CA PRO A 215 5.40 15.55 -24.44
C PRO A 215 5.67 14.04 -24.38
N ALA A 216 6.94 13.60 -24.52
CA ALA A 216 7.31 12.20 -24.37
C ALA A 216 7.37 11.73 -22.90
N TYR A 217 7.38 12.66 -21.95
CA TYR A 217 7.43 12.33 -20.53
C TYR A 217 6.02 12.09 -19.98
N PRO A 218 5.73 10.89 -19.45
CA PRO A 218 4.43 10.60 -18.89
C PRO A 218 4.20 11.41 -17.60
N ARG A 219 2.95 11.84 -17.39
CA ARG A 219 2.54 12.49 -16.13
C ARG A 219 2.28 11.43 -15.05
N ILE A 220 2.76 11.66 -13.84
CA ILE A 220 2.43 10.81 -12.68
C ILE A 220 0.95 10.94 -12.32
N VAL A 221 0.29 9.80 -12.08
CA VAL A 221 -1.15 9.76 -11.73
C VAL A 221 -1.40 9.51 -10.25
N SER A 222 -0.39 9.01 -9.54
CA SER A 222 -0.51 8.64 -8.14
C SER A 222 0.77 8.82 -7.34
N VAL A 223 0.60 9.09 -6.05
CA VAL A 223 1.63 8.96 -5.03
C VAL A 223 1.22 7.88 -4.03
N GLN A 224 2.08 6.90 -3.80
CA GLN A 224 1.90 5.85 -2.80
C GLN A 224 2.66 6.21 -1.52
N ASN A 225 1.96 6.79 -0.54
CA ASN A 225 2.56 7.24 0.72
C ASN A 225 1.85 6.64 1.94
N LEU A 226 2.56 6.66 3.08
CA LEU A 226 2.03 6.25 4.36
C LEU A 226 0.87 7.16 4.76
N TYR A 227 -0.29 6.56 5.05
CA TYR A 227 -1.41 7.30 5.60
C TYR A 227 -2.29 6.40 6.47
N ASN A 228 -2.44 6.76 7.74
CA ASN A 228 -3.29 6.09 8.71
C ASN A 228 -3.53 7.00 9.94
N LEU A 229 -4.29 6.54 10.92
CA LEU A 229 -4.59 7.29 12.15
C LEU A 229 -3.33 7.75 12.92
N LEU A 230 -2.21 7.01 12.83
CA LEU A 230 -0.94 7.31 13.51
C LEU A 230 0.03 8.14 12.64
N CYS A 231 -0.28 8.37 11.36
CA CYS A 231 0.54 9.15 10.44
C CYS A 231 -0.32 9.80 9.35
N ARG A 232 -0.50 11.12 9.49
CA ARG A 232 -1.29 12.01 8.62
C ARG A 232 -0.42 13.12 7.99
N THR A 233 0.90 12.91 7.87
CA THR A 233 1.83 13.88 7.27
C THR A 233 1.46 14.25 5.84
N PHE A 234 0.72 13.38 5.13
CA PHE A 234 0.13 13.70 3.83
C PHE A 234 -0.80 14.92 3.89
N ASP A 235 -1.66 15.05 4.92
CA ASP A 235 -2.64 16.13 5.07
C ASP A 235 -1.95 17.50 5.06
N SER A 236 -0.84 17.62 5.79
CA SER A 236 -0.11 18.89 5.97
C SER A 236 0.93 19.17 4.87
N GLY A 237 1.36 18.14 4.13
CA GLY A 237 2.45 18.26 3.17
C GLY A 237 2.01 18.15 1.72
N LEU A 238 1.39 17.02 1.37
CA LEU A 238 1.15 16.61 -0.02
C LEU A 238 -0.28 16.86 -0.49
N ALA A 239 -1.25 16.97 0.42
CA ALA A 239 -2.67 17.05 0.06
C ALA A 239 -2.97 18.22 -0.88
N GLU A 240 -2.42 19.41 -0.63
CA GLU A 240 -2.65 20.59 -1.46
C GLU A 240 -2.16 20.38 -2.89
N CYS A 241 -0.90 19.99 -3.09
CA CYS A 241 -0.37 19.80 -4.44
C CYS A 241 -1.05 18.61 -5.13
N CYS A 242 -1.34 17.52 -4.43
CA CYS A 242 -2.04 16.38 -5.00
C CYS A 242 -3.46 16.75 -5.47
N HIS A 243 -4.18 17.56 -4.69
CA HIS A 243 -5.50 18.06 -5.07
C HIS A 243 -5.44 18.95 -6.31
N LEU A 244 -4.56 19.96 -6.31
CA LEU A 244 -4.46 20.93 -7.41
C LEU A 244 -3.96 20.29 -8.71
N GLU A 245 -3.09 19.29 -8.59
CA GLU A 245 -2.45 18.63 -9.74
C GLU A 245 -3.16 17.33 -10.18
N GLY A 246 -4.24 16.93 -9.50
CA GLY A 246 -4.97 15.71 -9.81
C GLY A 246 -4.15 14.42 -9.63
N VAL A 247 -3.22 14.41 -8.67
CA VAL A 247 -2.45 13.21 -8.30
C VAL A 247 -3.15 12.53 -7.12
N SER A 248 -3.53 11.27 -7.29
CA SER A 248 -4.24 10.52 -6.23
C SER A 248 -3.29 9.94 -5.18
N LEU A 249 -3.75 9.87 -3.92
CA LEU A 249 -3.06 9.09 -2.89
C LEU A 249 -3.46 7.61 -2.97
N LEU A 250 -2.45 6.74 -2.99
CA LEU A 250 -2.55 5.32 -2.66
C LEU A 250 -2.00 5.10 -1.25
N ALA A 251 -2.89 5.01 -0.27
CA ALA A 251 -2.51 5.00 1.14
C ALA A 251 -1.99 3.63 1.57
N TYR A 252 -0.69 3.50 1.86
CA TYR A 252 -0.12 2.25 2.34
C TYR A 252 -0.09 2.15 3.88
N SER A 253 -0.04 0.92 4.39
CA SER A 253 -0.05 0.61 5.83
C SER A 253 -1.22 1.27 6.60
N PRO A 254 -2.48 1.15 6.13
CA PRO A 254 -3.63 1.76 6.79
C PRO A 254 -3.85 1.25 8.23
N LEU A 255 -3.28 0.08 8.56
CA LEU A 255 -3.34 -0.53 9.90
C LEU A 255 -2.03 -0.44 10.69
N ALA A 256 -1.03 0.32 10.23
CA ALA A 256 0.25 0.49 10.92
C ALA A 256 0.90 -0.86 11.32
N MET A 257 1.12 -1.75 10.34
CA MET A 257 1.60 -3.14 10.58
C MET A 257 0.75 -3.98 11.56
N GLY A 258 -0.51 -3.60 11.75
CA GLY A 258 -1.47 -4.27 12.63
C GLY A 258 -1.62 -3.61 14.01
N LEU A 259 -0.88 -2.55 14.33
CA LEU A 259 -1.05 -1.80 15.59
C LEU A 259 -2.50 -1.36 15.80
N LEU A 260 -3.12 -0.77 14.77
CA LEU A 260 -4.49 -0.24 14.81
C LEU A 260 -5.58 -1.33 14.88
N SER A 261 -5.21 -2.62 14.90
CA SER A 261 -6.14 -3.70 15.25
C SER A 261 -6.23 -3.96 16.76
N GLY A 262 -5.32 -3.38 17.55
CA GLY A 262 -5.20 -3.62 18.99
C GLY A 262 -4.54 -4.95 19.37
N LYS A 263 -4.20 -5.82 18.41
CA LYS A 263 -3.69 -7.17 18.69
C LYS A 263 -2.44 -7.20 19.58
N TYR A 264 -1.58 -6.19 19.49
CA TYR A 264 -0.33 -6.12 20.27
C TYR A 264 -0.50 -5.48 21.66
N LEU A 265 -1.69 -4.95 21.96
CA LEU A 265 -2.04 -4.37 23.27
C LEU A 265 -2.76 -5.39 24.17
N LEU A 266 -3.00 -6.60 23.66
CA LEU A 266 -3.51 -7.71 24.45
C LEU A 266 -2.52 -8.06 25.58
N PRO A 267 -2.98 -8.60 26.73
CA PRO A 267 -2.11 -8.93 27.85
C PRO A 267 -0.96 -9.90 27.50
N ASP A 268 -1.16 -10.75 26.50
CA ASP A 268 -0.17 -11.70 25.99
C ASP A 268 0.74 -11.13 24.87
N GLY A 269 0.54 -9.87 24.46
CA GLY A 269 1.28 -9.22 23.38
C GLY A 269 0.84 -9.64 21.97
N GLY A 270 -0.26 -10.40 21.84
CA GLY A 270 -0.77 -10.88 20.57
C GLY A 270 -0.06 -12.14 20.05
N ALA A 271 -0.61 -12.72 18.97
CA ALA A 271 -0.14 -13.98 18.42
C ALA A 271 1.34 -13.96 17.96
N ASP A 272 2.05 -15.09 18.15
CA ASP A 272 3.44 -15.25 17.72
C ASP A 272 3.65 -15.06 16.21
N ASP A 273 2.62 -15.40 15.41
CA ASP A 273 2.64 -15.25 13.96
C ASP A 273 2.27 -13.85 13.46
N ALA A 274 1.97 -12.91 14.39
CA ALA A 274 1.80 -11.51 14.05
C ALA A 274 3.14 -10.89 13.62
N ARG A 275 3.11 -9.98 12.64
CA ARG A 275 4.31 -9.49 11.94
C ARG A 275 5.43 -9.02 12.87
N LEU A 276 5.12 -8.15 13.83
CA LEU A 276 6.12 -7.58 14.74
C LEU A 276 6.65 -8.60 15.77
N ASN A 277 5.87 -9.65 16.06
CA ASN A 277 6.29 -10.73 16.95
C ASN A 277 7.18 -11.72 16.18
N LEU A 278 6.74 -12.14 14.98
CA LEU A 278 7.44 -13.09 14.12
C LEU A 278 8.81 -12.56 13.68
N PHE A 279 8.91 -11.28 13.34
CA PHE A 279 10.15 -10.66 12.84
C PHE A 279 10.87 -9.78 13.85
N LYS A 280 10.61 -9.97 15.14
CA LYS A 280 11.27 -9.21 16.20
C LYS A 280 12.81 -9.26 16.06
N GLY A 281 13.44 -8.09 16.01
CA GLY A 281 14.88 -7.89 15.81
C GLY A 281 15.39 -8.18 14.39
N ARG A 282 14.50 -8.48 13.44
CA ARG A 282 14.83 -8.85 12.05
C ARG A 282 14.13 -7.98 11.00
N TYR A 283 13.33 -7.01 11.42
CA TYR A 283 12.65 -6.08 10.53
C TYR A 283 12.79 -4.63 11.01
N SER A 284 14.02 -4.14 10.98
CA SER A 284 14.40 -2.82 11.52
C SER A 284 13.54 -1.67 10.99
N GLU A 285 13.20 -1.68 9.70
CA GLU A 285 12.33 -0.67 9.07
C GLU A 285 10.93 -0.62 9.70
N GLY A 286 10.33 -1.79 9.96
CA GLY A 286 9.02 -1.86 10.62
C GLY A 286 9.09 -1.51 12.10
N GLU A 287 10.17 -1.96 12.76
CA GLU A 287 10.40 -1.71 14.18
C GLU A 287 10.73 -0.25 14.48
N SER A 288 11.51 0.44 13.64
CA SER A 288 11.84 1.86 13.85
C SER A 288 10.58 2.73 13.87
N ARG A 289 9.62 2.43 13.01
CA ARG A 289 8.39 3.21 12.84
C ARG A 289 7.27 2.85 13.82
N TYR A 290 7.12 1.58 14.18
CA TYR A 290 5.96 1.08 14.93
C TYR A 290 6.34 0.46 16.29
N ASN A 291 7.36 1.00 16.94
CA ASN A 291 7.83 0.50 18.23
C ASN A 291 6.87 0.85 19.37
N LEU A 292 6.10 -0.12 19.85
CA LEU A 292 5.22 0.06 21.01
C LEU A 292 5.96 0.24 22.35
N SER A 293 7.29 0.17 22.40
CA SER A 293 8.05 0.65 23.57
C SER A 293 8.08 2.17 23.65
N ASN A 294 7.75 2.88 22.56
CA ASN A 294 7.49 4.32 22.57
C ASN A 294 6.10 4.56 23.17
N GLU A 295 6.06 5.21 24.34
CA GLU A 295 4.82 5.46 25.08
C GLU A 295 3.84 6.32 24.28
N THR A 296 4.32 7.28 23.48
CA THR A 296 3.46 8.11 22.62
C THR A 296 2.72 7.27 21.58
N ILE A 297 3.42 6.33 20.91
CA ILE A 297 2.80 5.43 19.93
C ILE A 297 1.79 4.52 20.63
N ARG A 298 2.15 3.98 21.80
CA ARG A 298 1.29 3.08 22.59
C ARG A 298 0.00 3.77 23.03
N GLU A 299 0.10 4.96 23.61
CA GLU A 299 -1.04 5.72 24.12
C GLU A 299 -1.93 6.25 22.99
N ALA A 300 -1.35 6.69 21.87
CA ALA A 300 -2.12 7.03 20.67
C ALA A 300 -2.90 5.82 20.13
N THR A 301 -2.24 4.65 20.04
CA THR A 301 -2.88 3.41 19.57
C THR A 301 -4.04 3.01 20.49
N LYS A 302 -3.85 3.04 21.81
CA LYS A 302 -4.91 2.78 22.80
C LYS A 302 -6.08 3.76 22.65
N ALA A 303 -5.79 5.05 22.48
CA ALA A 303 -6.82 6.07 22.33
C ALA A 303 -7.71 5.84 21.11
N TYR A 304 -7.12 5.48 19.96
CA TYR A 304 -7.90 5.12 18.77
C TYR A 304 -8.74 3.84 18.96
N ILE A 305 -8.22 2.85 19.69
CA ILE A 305 -8.99 1.64 20.02
C ILE A 305 -10.15 1.96 20.96
N SER A 306 -9.94 2.82 21.96
CA SER A 306 -11.02 3.29 22.84
C SER A 306 -12.13 4.02 22.08
N ILE A 307 -11.80 4.75 21.01
CA ILE A 307 -12.83 5.32 20.13
C ILE A 307 -13.65 4.19 19.50
N ALA A 308 -13.01 3.19 18.89
CA ALA A 308 -13.69 2.06 18.27
C ALA A 308 -14.63 1.35 19.26
N GLU A 309 -14.16 1.10 20.48
CA GLU A 309 -14.94 0.48 21.57
C GLU A 309 -16.16 1.33 21.97
N ARG A 310 -15.99 2.65 22.17
CA ARG A 310 -17.09 3.55 22.56
C ARG A 310 -18.25 3.55 21.55
N TYR A 311 -17.94 3.44 20.25
CA TYR A 311 -18.94 3.44 19.19
C TYR A 311 -19.35 2.04 18.74
N GLY A 312 -18.84 0.97 19.36
CA GLY A 312 -19.17 -0.40 18.98
C GLY A 312 -18.67 -0.79 17.58
N ILE A 313 -17.57 -0.19 17.12
CA ILE A 313 -16.96 -0.41 15.80
C ILE A 313 -15.74 -1.31 15.97
N HIS A 314 -15.52 -2.24 15.04
CA HIS A 314 -14.27 -3.02 15.04
C HIS A 314 -13.07 -2.11 14.73
N PRO A 315 -11.94 -2.15 15.49
CA PRO A 315 -10.81 -1.24 15.29
C PRO A 315 -10.24 -1.20 13.87
N VAL A 316 -10.18 -2.36 13.20
CA VAL A 316 -9.78 -2.44 11.79
C VAL A 316 -10.73 -1.65 10.88
N SER A 317 -12.04 -1.73 11.12
CA SER A 317 -13.02 -1.01 10.32
C SER A 317 -12.94 0.49 10.54
N LEU A 318 -12.73 0.95 11.79
CA LEU A 318 -12.49 2.36 12.10
C LEU A 318 -11.28 2.90 11.31
N ALA A 319 -10.15 2.20 11.39
CA ALA A 319 -8.90 2.64 10.77
C ALA A 319 -8.97 2.65 9.23
N ILE A 320 -9.56 1.63 8.63
CA ILE A 320 -9.73 1.56 7.16
C ILE A 320 -10.74 2.62 6.69
N ALA A 321 -11.89 2.76 7.36
CA ALA A 321 -12.90 3.75 6.99
C ALA A 321 -12.36 5.18 7.08
N PHE A 322 -11.56 5.49 8.10
CA PHE A 322 -10.87 6.78 8.21
C PHE A 322 -10.02 7.08 6.97
N VAL A 323 -9.20 6.12 6.53
CA VAL A 323 -8.38 6.26 5.32
C VAL A 323 -9.24 6.42 4.06
N LEU A 324 -10.28 5.61 3.90
CA LEU A 324 -11.14 5.60 2.70
C LEU A 324 -12.00 6.86 2.56
N GLN A 325 -12.33 7.52 3.67
CA GLN A 325 -13.11 8.76 3.67
C GLN A 325 -12.30 9.99 3.22
N HIS A 326 -10.97 9.93 3.26
CA HIS A 326 -10.15 11.04 2.82
C HIS A 326 -10.38 11.31 1.31
N PRO A 327 -10.74 12.54 0.90
CA PRO A 327 -11.20 12.82 -0.46
C PRO A 327 -10.14 12.59 -1.54
N LEU A 328 -8.86 12.65 -1.18
CA LEU A 328 -7.73 12.41 -2.10
C LEU A 328 -7.25 10.96 -2.12
N VAL A 329 -7.82 10.06 -1.32
CA VAL A 329 -7.46 8.64 -1.32
C VAL A 329 -8.26 7.91 -2.40
N SER A 330 -7.56 7.47 -3.45
CA SER A 330 -8.16 6.62 -4.48
C SER A 330 -8.21 5.16 -4.06
N SER A 331 -7.25 4.68 -3.27
CA SER A 331 -7.29 3.33 -2.70
C SER A 331 -6.44 3.21 -1.43
N ALA A 332 -6.86 2.35 -0.50
CA ALA A 332 -6.08 1.92 0.65
C ALA A 332 -5.39 0.57 0.37
N ILE A 333 -4.07 0.52 0.46
CA ILE A 333 -3.25 -0.69 0.26
C ILE A 333 -3.15 -1.44 1.59
N PHE A 334 -4.04 -2.40 1.78
CA PHE A 334 -4.05 -3.25 2.98
C PHE A 334 -3.25 -4.53 2.74
N GLY A 335 -2.81 -5.17 3.83
CA GLY A 335 -2.22 -6.50 3.79
C GLY A 335 -2.99 -7.46 4.68
N ALA A 336 -3.05 -8.73 4.30
CA ALA A 336 -3.66 -9.79 5.08
C ALA A 336 -2.77 -11.04 5.03
N THR A 337 -2.65 -11.73 6.17
CA THR A 337 -1.98 -13.04 6.25
C THR A 337 -2.97 -14.19 6.44
N LYS A 338 -4.22 -13.89 6.77
CA LYS A 338 -5.31 -14.85 7.01
C LYS A 338 -6.60 -14.34 6.34
N LEU A 339 -7.43 -15.25 5.82
CA LEU A 339 -8.66 -14.90 5.09
C LEU A 339 -9.63 -14.04 5.91
N TRP A 340 -9.82 -14.35 7.19
CA TRP A 340 -10.72 -13.59 8.06
C TRP A 340 -10.31 -12.12 8.25
N GLN A 341 -9.02 -11.78 8.06
CA GLN A 341 -8.57 -10.39 8.13
C GLN A 341 -9.08 -9.56 6.96
N LEU A 342 -9.19 -10.17 5.78
CA LEU A 342 -9.71 -9.52 4.58
C LEU A 342 -11.19 -9.15 4.77
N GLU A 343 -11.98 -10.04 5.35
CA GLU A 343 -13.41 -9.79 5.62
C GLU A 343 -13.61 -8.56 6.52
N GLN A 344 -12.78 -8.40 7.55
CA GLN A 344 -12.82 -7.21 8.42
C GLN A 344 -12.47 -5.91 7.67
N VAL A 345 -11.57 -5.98 6.70
CA VAL A 345 -11.20 -4.83 5.87
C VAL A 345 -12.30 -4.50 4.86
N VAL A 346 -12.90 -5.50 4.20
CA VAL A 346 -13.99 -5.29 3.25
C VAL A 346 -15.22 -4.67 3.93
N ASN A 347 -15.56 -5.14 5.13
CA ASN A 347 -16.66 -4.58 5.92
C ASN A 347 -16.49 -3.08 6.25
N ALA A 348 -15.26 -2.56 6.19
CA ALA A 348 -15.00 -1.14 6.43
C ALA A 348 -15.48 -0.24 5.29
N CYS A 349 -15.71 -0.76 4.08
CA CYS A 349 -16.16 0.03 2.93
C CYS A 349 -17.54 0.66 3.13
N ASP A 350 -18.41 0.03 3.92
CA ASP A 350 -19.77 0.52 4.18
C ASP A 350 -19.87 1.40 5.43
N LEU A 351 -18.78 1.49 6.20
CA LEU A 351 -18.74 2.26 7.42
C LEU A 351 -18.58 3.75 7.10
N LYS A 352 -19.61 4.54 7.44
CA LYS A 352 -19.53 6.00 7.47
C LYS A 352 -19.25 6.46 8.90
N LEU A 353 -18.04 6.95 9.14
CA LEU A 353 -17.69 7.66 10.37
C LEU A 353 -18.56 8.92 10.49
N SER A 354 -19.23 9.07 11.63
CA SER A 354 -20.05 10.24 11.92
C SER A 354 -19.16 11.44 12.26
N PRO A 355 -19.68 12.68 12.17
CA PRO A 355 -18.95 13.87 12.59
C PRO A 355 -18.38 13.77 14.01
N GLU A 356 -19.11 13.14 14.93
CA GLU A 356 -18.69 12.94 16.32
C GLU A 356 -17.45 12.02 16.42
N ILE A 357 -17.42 10.93 15.65
CA ILE A 357 -16.26 10.03 15.58
C ILE A 357 -15.04 10.78 15.01
N ILE A 358 -15.24 11.62 14.00
CA ILE A 358 -14.15 12.41 13.41
C ILE A 358 -13.58 13.41 14.42
N VAL A 359 -14.43 14.10 15.20
CA VAL A 359 -13.99 14.99 16.27
C VAL A 359 -13.13 14.22 17.29
N ASP A 360 -13.58 13.05 17.74
CA ASP A 360 -12.79 12.22 18.65
C ASP A 360 -11.43 11.80 18.05
N ILE A 361 -11.40 11.43 16.77
CA ILE A 361 -10.16 11.08 16.06
C ILE A 361 -9.20 12.27 16.00
N ASP A 362 -9.72 13.46 15.71
CA ASP A 362 -8.94 14.69 15.61
C ASP A 362 -8.43 15.17 16.97
N GLU A 363 -9.17 14.97 18.05
CA GLU A 363 -8.70 15.21 19.42
C GLU A 363 -7.51 14.31 19.78
N VAL A 364 -7.55 13.02 19.41
CA VAL A 364 -6.41 12.11 19.59
C VAL A 364 -5.23 12.58 18.74
N HIS A 365 -5.46 12.96 17.48
CA HIS A 365 -4.39 13.43 16.60
C HIS A 365 -3.74 14.72 17.11
N SER A 366 -4.51 15.64 17.67
CA SER A 366 -4.00 16.88 18.28
C SER A 366 -3.10 16.60 19.47
N ARG A 367 -3.43 15.59 20.28
CA ARG A 367 -2.61 15.15 21.43
C ARG A 367 -1.36 14.37 21.00
N PHE A 368 -1.47 13.59 19.93
CA PHE A 368 -0.41 12.73 19.42
C PHE A 368 -0.22 12.97 17.91
N PRO A 369 0.43 14.08 17.52
CA PRO A 369 0.59 14.42 16.11
C PRO A 369 1.64 13.50 15.47
N ASN A 370 1.22 12.71 14.49
CA ASN A 370 2.07 11.87 13.64
C ASN A 370 3.14 11.03 14.39
N PRO A 371 2.78 10.23 15.42
CA PRO A 371 3.76 9.50 16.22
C PRO A 371 4.51 8.38 15.46
N CYS A 372 4.12 8.07 14.23
CA CYS A 372 4.70 7.02 13.38
C CYS A 372 5.10 7.52 11.98
N SER A 373 5.47 8.80 11.85
CA SER A 373 5.95 9.41 10.59
C SER A 373 7.20 8.75 10.03
#